data_AF-A0A9Q3FE13-F1
#
_entry.id   AF-A0A9Q3FE13-F1
#
_cell.length_a   1.000
_cell.length_b   1.000
_cell.length_c   1.000
_cell.angle_alpha   90.00
_cell.angle_beta   90.00
_cell.angle_gamma   90.00
#
_symmetry.space_group_name_H-M   'P 1'
#
loop_
_entity.id
_entity.type
_entity.pdbx_description
1 polymer ?
#
loop_
_entity_poly.entity_id
_entity_poly.type
_entity_poly.pdbx_seq_one_letter_code
_entity_poly.pdbx_strand_id
1 'polypeptide(L)'
;MNVRCAFLNGKPDKELFILWPKGCTENKSASIFKLNHSLYGLKQSPQCWHKELLKSLIEIGLSPTETDPCLYHSKDPDKKMCLFIHVDNLIFGGSWNIELKKKITTYFDMEDLRCIKYALGIQITQENEYISLIKDKFISSILEKFGLEKSRPANNPLPGNIKSFQSLPCKEMDPAPFNY
;
A
#
# COMPACT_ATOMS: atom_id res chain seq x y z
N MET A 1 1.63 10.32 2.08
CA MET A 1 0.87 10.92 0.96
C MET A 1 0.26 9.80 0.16
N ASN A 2 -0.83 10.06 -0.55
CA ASN A 2 -1.46 9.10 -1.45
C ASN A 2 -1.40 9.59 -2.89
N VAL A 3 -1.12 8.70 -3.84
CA VAL A 3 -1.18 9.01 -5.27
C VAL A 3 -2.60 8.86 -5.75
N ARG A 4 -3.18 9.92 -6.31
CA ARG A 4 -4.52 9.84 -6.90
C ARG A 4 -4.47 9.05 -8.19
N CYS A 5 -5.42 8.13 -8.33
CA CYS A 5 -5.56 7.29 -9.52
C CYS A 5 -4.24 6.63 -9.95
N ALA A 6 -3.47 6.05 -9.01
CA ALA A 6 -2.10 5.57 -9.20
C ALA A 6 -1.88 4.83 -10.54
N PHE A 7 -2.74 3.88 -10.89
CA PHE A 7 -2.62 3.11 -12.13
C PHE A 7 -2.77 3.93 -13.41
N LEU A 8 -3.54 5.03 -13.40
CA LEU A 8 -3.66 5.90 -14.58
C LEU A 8 -2.35 6.61 -14.91
N ASN A 9 -1.40 6.70 -13.97
CA ASN A 9 -0.07 7.26 -14.27
C ASN A 9 0.80 6.28 -15.07
N GLY A 10 0.50 4.97 -15.02
CA GLY A 10 1.23 3.96 -15.77
C GLY A 10 0.78 3.87 -17.23
N LYS A 11 1.73 3.67 -18.15
CA LYS A 11 1.46 3.40 -19.56
C LYS A 11 1.55 1.90 -19.87
N PRO A 12 0.59 1.32 -20.59
CA PRO A 12 0.68 -0.07 -21.06
C PRO A 12 1.88 -0.27 -22.00
N ASP A 13 2.66 -1.34 -21.78
CA ASP A 13 3.77 -1.72 -22.68
C ASP A 13 3.28 -2.26 -24.03
N LYS A 14 1.99 -2.60 -24.14
CA LYS A 14 1.35 -3.16 -25.33
C LYS A 14 0.10 -2.37 -25.67
N GLU A 15 -0.32 -2.41 -26.92
CA GLU A 15 -1.62 -1.88 -27.30
C GLU A 15 -2.74 -2.69 -26.67
N LEU A 16 -3.56 -2.04 -25.86
CA LEU A 16 -4.70 -2.64 -25.21
C LEU A 16 -5.94 -1.93 -25.66
N PHE A 17 -6.98 -2.72 -25.89
CA PHE A 17 -8.28 -2.24 -26.28
C PHE A 17 -9.32 -2.76 -25.31
N ILE A 18 -10.29 -1.93 -24.98
CA ILE A 18 -11.46 -2.31 -24.19
C ILE A 18 -12.71 -2.08 -25.01
N LEU A 19 -13.74 -2.88 -24.74
CA LEU A 19 -15.09 -2.57 -25.18
C LEU A 19 -15.65 -1.41 -24.36
N TRP A 20 -16.72 -0.81 -24.87
CA TRP A 20 -17.52 0.15 -24.10
C TRP A 20 -17.82 -0.41 -22.69
N PRO A 21 -17.46 0.31 -21.61
CA PRO A 21 -17.64 -0.19 -20.24
C PRO A 21 -19.12 -0.42 -19.93
N LYS A 22 -19.42 -1.55 -19.26
CA LYS A 22 -20.76 -1.79 -18.72
C LYS A 22 -21.08 -0.70 -17.69
N GLY A 23 -22.22 -0.03 -17.83
CA GLY A 23 -22.68 1.02 -16.91
C GLY A 23 -22.54 2.46 -17.43
N CYS A 24 -21.87 2.68 -18.56
CA CYS A 24 -21.87 3.98 -19.23
C CYS A 24 -23.08 4.09 -20.18
N THR A 25 -23.90 5.13 -20.02
CA THR A 25 -25.19 5.31 -20.73
C THR A 25 -25.04 5.98 -22.10
N GLU A 26 -23.99 6.77 -22.31
CA GLU A 26 -23.75 7.50 -23.55
C GLU A 26 -22.99 6.66 -24.58
N ASN A 27 -23.67 5.76 -25.28
CA ASN A 27 -23.03 4.98 -26.34
C ASN A 27 -22.64 5.91 -27.52
N LYS A 28 -21.40 6.38 -27.53
CA LYS A 28 -20.79 7.02 -28.69
C LYS A 28 -20.35 5.93 -29.65
N SER A 29 -20.61 6.13 -30.93
CA SER A 29 -20.50 5.23 -32.10
C SER A 29 -19.29 4.27 -32.22
N ALA A 30 -18.29 4.36 -31.34
CA ALA A 30 -17.15 3.45 -31.26
C ALA A 30 -17.39 2.35 -30.21
N SER A 31 -17.38 1.09 -30.63
CA SER A 31 -17.52 -0.07 -29.73
C SER A 31 -16.22 -0.47 -29.02
N ILE A 32 -15.08 0.08 -29.45
CA ILE A 32 -13.73 -0.31 -29.01
C ILE A 32 -12.89 0.95 -28.74
N PHE A 33 -12.18 0.98 -27.61
CA PHE A 33 -11.33 2.09 -27.18
C PHE A 33 -9.91 1.60 -26.94
N LYS A 34 -8.91 2.31 -27.47
CA LYS A 34 -7.50 2.08 -27.13
C LYS A 34 -7.19 2.71 -25.78
N LEU A 35 -6.51 1.96 -24.92
CA LEU A 35 -6.04 2.47 -23.64
C LEU A 35 -4.69 3.18 -23.81
N ASN A 36 -4.67 4.48 -23.54
CA ASN A 36 -3.44 5.27 -23.48
C ASN A 36 -2.73 5.13 -22.13
N HIS A 37 -3.49 4.80 -21.09
CA HIS A 37 -3.04 4.64 -19.71
C HIS A 37 -3.60 3.34 -19.13
N SER A 38 -2.91 2.77 -18.14
CA SER A 38 -3.33 1.52 -17.51
C SER A 38 -4.52 1.77 -16.59
N LEU A 39 -5.56 0.94 -16.67
CA LEU A 39 -6.80 1.09 -15.91
C LEU A 39 -6.84 0.13 -14.72
N TYR A 40 -7.65 0.46 -13.71
CA TYR A 40 -7.92 -0.50 -12.64
C TYR A 40 -8.51 -1.80 -13.20
N GLY A 41 -8.12 -2.95 -12.62
CA GLY A 41 -8.58 -4.27 -13.02
C GLY A 41 -7.81 -4.94 -14.16
N LEU A 42 -6.89 -4.26 -14.84
CA LEU A 42 -5.99 -4.94 -15.76
C LEU A 42 -4.85 -5.64 -14.99
N LYS A 43 -4.48 -6.84 -15.43
CA LYS A 43 -3.41 -7.64 -14.81
C LYS A 43 -2.06 -6.89 -14.75
N GLN A 44 -1.77 -6.05 -15.74
CA GLN A 44 -0.51 -5.33 -15.91
C GLN A 44 -0.49 -3.95 -15.27
N SER A 45 -1.62 -3.40 -14.83
CA SER A 45 -1.68 -2.02 -14.31
C SER A 45 -0.76 -1.77 -13.10
N PRO A 46 -0.65 -2.68 -12.11
CA PRO A 46 0.30 -2.51 -11.03
C PRO A 46 1.75 -2.44 -11.51
N GLN A 47 2.11 -3.22 -12.54
CA GLN A 47 3.46 -3.20 -13.11
C GLN A 47 3.73 -1.92 -13.89
N CYS A 48 2.78 -1.45 -14.70
CA CYS A 48 2.87 -0.18 -15.43
C CYS A 48 3.06 1.00 -14.49
N TRP A 49 2.28 1.02 -13.39
CA TRP A 49 2.43 2.03 -12.33
C TRP A 49 3.80 1.97 -11.67
N HIS A 50 4.22 0.78 -11.23
CA HIS A 50 5.50 0.62 -10.55
C HIS A 50 6.68 1.08 -11.41
N LYS A 51 6.66 0.81 -12.73
CA LYS A 51 7.70 1.27 -13.67
C LYS A 51 7.77 2.80 -13.74
N GLU A 52 6.63 3.48 -13.88
CA GLU A 52 6.59 4.95 -13.94
C GLU A 52 7.04 5.56 -12.60
N LEU A 53 6.57 5.00 -11.49
CA LEU A 53 6.97 5.42 -10.15
C LEU A 53 8.47 5.26 -9.92
N LEU A 54 9.03 4.08 -10.22
CA LEU A 54 10.46 3.79 -10.08
C LEU A 54 11.30 4.79 -10.87
N LYS A 55 10.92 5.06 -12.13
CA LYS A 55 11.61 6.03 -12.98
C LYS A 55 11.64 7.42 -12.33
N SER A 56 10.49 7.93 -11.89
CA SER A 56 10.40 9.25 -11.25
C SER A 56 11.20 9.31 -9.94
N LEU A 57 11.19 8.25 -9.14
CA LEU A 57 11.97 8.19 -7.89
C LEU A 57 13.48 8.21 -8.13
N ILE A 58 13.96 7.50 -9.16
CA ILE A 58 15.37 7.53 -9.57
C ILE A 58 15.77 8.95 -10.01
N GLU A 59 14.94 9.62 -10.81
CA GLU A 59 15.19 11.01 -11.23
C GLU A 59 15.26 11.99 -10.04
N ILE A 60 14.48 11.72 -8.99
CA ILE A 60 14.49 12.51 -7.75
C ILE A 60 15.73 12.22 -6.88
N GLY A 61 16.48 11.15 -7.16
CA GLY A 61 17.69 10.74 -6.44
C GLY A 61 17.47 9.66 -5.38
N LEU A 62 16.34 8.95 -5.43
CA LEU A 62 16.05 7.81 -4.56
C LEU A 62 16.36 6.49 -5.28
N SER A 63 16.78 5.48 -4.51
CA SER A 63 16.99 4.13 -5.02
C SER A 63 16.33 3.08 -4.12
N PRO A 64 15.83 1.98 -4.69
CA PRO A 64 15.32 0.87 -3.90
C PRO A 64 16.45 0.27 -3.05
N THR A 65 16.08 -0.25 -1.88
CA THR A 65 16.99 -1.05 -1.06
C THR A 65 17.18 -2.43 -1.66
N GLU A 66 18.30 -3.08 -1.35
CA GLU A 66 18.57 -4.46 -1.82
C GLU A 66 17.67 -5.49 -1.12
N THR A 67 17.23 -5.20 0.11
CA THR A 67 16.45 -6.12 0.93
C THR A 67 14.95 -6.05 0.66
N ASP A 68 14.43 -4.88 0.29
CA ASP A 68 13.00 -4.67 0.05
C ASP A 68 12.78 -3.72 -1.15
N PRO A 69 12.17 -4.19 -2.26
CA PRO A 69 11.89 -3.37 -3.45
C PRO A 69 10.81 -2.29 -3.23
N CYS A 70 10.08 -2.35 -2.12
CA CYS A 70 9.10 -1.33 -1.71
C CYS A 70 9.71 -0.24 -0.83
N LEU A 71 10.95 -0.43 -0.36
CA LEU A 71 11.67 0.54 0.45
C LEU A 71 12.75 1.23 -0.37
N TYR A 72 12.73 2.56 -0.36
CA TYR A 72 13.66 3.43 -1.07
C TYR A 72 14.43 4.27 -0.08
N HIS A 73 15.66 4.60 -0.42
CA HIS A 73 16.51 5.48 0.37
C HIS A 73 17.21 6.50 -0.52
N SER A 74 17.55 7.63 0.09
CA SER A 74 18.45 8.62 -0.53
C SER A 74 19.89 8.11 -0.45
N LYS A 75 20.64 8.24 -1.55
CA LYS A 75 22.08 8.00 -1.57
C LYS A 75 22.91 9.21 -1.10
N ASP A 76 22.26 10.37 -0.99
CA ASP A 76 22.91 11.61 -0.55
C ASP A 76 22.98 11.64 0.99
N PRO A 77 24.19 11.67 1.59
CA PRO A 77 24.39 11.65 3.04
C PRO A 77 23.75 12.83 3.78
N ASP A 78 23.61 13.97 3.10
CA ASP A 78 23.01 15.19 3.66
C ASP A 78 21.47 15.14 3.61
N LYS A 79 20.92 14.25 2.77
CA LYS A 79 19.48 14.06 2.58
C LYS A 79 19.00 12.73 3.12
N LYS A 80 19.20 12.49 4.43
CA LYS A 80 18.78 11.25 5.08
C LYS A 80 17.27 11.07 5.00
N MET A 81 16.85 10.07 4.24
CA MET A 81 15.44 9.82 3.94
C MET A 81 15.21 8.36 3.57
N CYS A 82 14.09 7.81 4.03
CA CYS A 82 13.50 6.58 3.52
C CYS A 82 12.07 6.84 3.03
N LEU A 83 11.69 6.12 1.99
CA LEU A 83 10.36 6.13 1.41
C LEU A 83 9.88 4.69 1.29
N PHE A 84 8.82 4.35 2.02
CA PHE A 84 8.14 3.08 1.87
C PHE A 84 6.90 3.25 1.00
N ILE A 85 6.67 2.29 0.10
CA ILE A 85 5.61 2.36 -0.91
C ILE A 85 4.71 1.15 -0.78
N HIS A 86 3.41 1.39 -0.74
CA HIS A 86 2.39 0.35 -0.84
C HIS A 86 1.29 0.78 -1.80
N VAL A 87 1.33 0.24 -3.02
CA VAL A 87 0.41 0.58 -4.12
C VAL A 87 0.39 2.10 -4.39
N ASP A 88 -0.62 2.82 -3.89
CA ASP A 88 -0.81 4.27 -4.01
C ASP A 88 -0.30 5.06 -2.80
N ASN A 89 -0.08 4.38 -1.67
CA ASN A 89 0.37 5.01 -0.43
C ASN A 89 1.89 5.13 -0.35
N LEU A 90 2.37 6.36 -0.12
CA LEU A 90 3.78 6.69 0.05
C LEU A 90 4.02 7.20 1.47
N ILE A 91 4.82 6.44 2.22
CA ILE A 91 5.18 6.71 3.62
C ILE A 91 6.61 7.26 3.66
N PHE A 92 6.73 8.48 4.15
CA PHE A 92 7.97 9.25 4.16
C PHE A 92 8.55 9.24 5.57
N GLY A 93 9.84 8.89 5.72
CA GLY A 93 10.57 8.98 6.99
C GLY A 93 11.94 9.63 6.82
N GLY A 94 12.32 10.54 7.72
CA GLY A 94 13.60 11.26 7.66
C GLY A 94 13.46 12.78 7.56
N SER A 95 14.59 13.47 7.54
CA SER A 95 14.66 14.94 7.63
C SER A 95 14.41 15.64 6.28
N TRP A 96 14.60 14.94 5.16
CA TRP A 96 14.43 15.50 3.81
C TRP A 96 12.98 15.38 3.27
N ASN A 97 12.00 15.14 4.15
CA ASN A 97 10.64 14.83 3.73
C ASN A 97 9.93 16.00 3.02
N ILE A 98 10.06 17.24 3.49
CA ILE A 98 9.31 18.40 2.93
C ILE A 98 9.68 18.66 1.47
N GLU A 99 10.98 18.70 1.15
CA GLU A 99 11.46 18.94 -0.22
C GLU A 99 11.14 17.77 -1.14
N LEU A 100 11.31 16.54 -0.65
CA LEU A 100 10.96 15.35 -1.40
C LEU A 100 9.46 15.31 -1.75
N LYS A 101 8.59 15.65 -0.79
CA LYS A 101 7.15 15.78 -1.03
C LYS A 101 6.83 16.79 -2.13
N LYS A 102 7.53 17.93 -2.16
CA LYS A 102 7.37 18.92 -3.25
C LYS A 102 7.80 18.36 -4.59
N LYS A 103 8.97 17.71 -4.66
CA LYS A 103 9.47 17.09 -5.89
C LYS A 103 8.52 16.02 -6.42
N ILE A 104 8.05 15.10 -5.59
CA ILE A 104 7.20 14.02 -6.09
C ILE A 104 5.82 14.53 -6.57
N THR A 105 5.33 15.61 -5.96
CA THR A 105 4.08 16.28 -6.40
C THR A 105 4.22 16.94 -7.78
N THR A 106 5.44 17.16 -8.30
CA THR A 106 5.60 17.61 -9.69
C THR A 106 5.40 16.49 -10.71
N TYR A 107 5.51 15.22 -10.28
CA TYR A 107 5.37 14.06 -11.14
C TYR A 107 3.96 13.47 -11.11
N PHE A 108 3.32 13.46 -9.93
CA PHE A 108 2.04 12.80 -9.72
C PHE A 108 1.07 13.73 -8.99
N ASP A 109 -0.24 13.53 -9.22
CA ASP A 109 -1.28 14.18 -8.41
C ASP A 109 -1.31 13.50 -7.03
N MET A 110 -0.92 14.26 -6.01
CA MET A 110 -0.67 13.75 -4.66
C MET A 110 -1.63 14.37 -3.65
N GLU A 111 -2.12 13.54 -2.74
CA GLU A 111 -2.86 13.95 -1.56
C GLU A 111 -1.97 13.82 -0.30
N ASP A 112 -1.74 14.93 0.41
CA ASP A 112 -0.98 14.89 1.66
C ASP A 112 -1.90 14.55 2.85
N LEU A 113 -1.81 13.30 3.30
CA LEU A 113 -2.50 12.77 4.48
C LEU A 113 -1.86 13.20 5.82
N ARG A 114 -0.92 14.15 5.79
CA ARG A 114 -0.18 14.67 6.97
C ARG A 114 0.62 13.57 7.69
N CYS A 115 0.80 13.70 9.00
CA CYS A 115 1.48 12.71 9.82
C CYS A 115 0.69 11.40 9.82
N ILE A 116 1.41 10.29 9.66
CA ILE A 116 0.81 8.97 9.54
C ILE A 116 0.20 8.55 10.88
N LYS A 117 -1.10 8.24 10.85
CA LYS A 117 -1.83 7.67 12.00
C LYS A 117 -2.22 6.22 11.77
N TYR A 118 -2.35 5.83 10.51
CA TYR A 118 -2.71 4.47 10.09
C TYR A 118 -1.96 4.12 8.81
N ALA A 119 -1.44 2.90 8.74
CA ALA A 119 -0.84 2.33 7.53
C ALA A 119 -1.05 0.81 7.54
N LEU A 120 -1.52 0.22 6.43
CA LEU A 120 -1.65 -1.24 6.29
C LEU A 120 -2.44 -1.92 7.42
N GLY A 121 -3.49 -1.25 7.92
CA GLY A 121 -4.28 -1.73 9.07
C GLY A 121 -3.57 -1.66 10.42
N ILE A 122 -2.42 -0.99 10.50
CA ILE A 122 -1.67 -0.71 11.73
C ILE A 122 -1.92 0.75 12.10
N GLN A 123 -2.41 0.98 13.32
CA GLN A 123 -2.39 2.30 13.92
C GLN A 123 -0.97 2.63 14.37
N ILE A 124 -0.52 3.82 14.04
CA ILE A 124 0.82 4.32 14.35
C ILE A 124 0.66 5.55 15.24
N THR A 125 1.27 5.52 16.41
CA THR A 125 1.44 6.69 17.27
C THR A 125 2.92 7.00 17.40
N GLN A 126 3.29 8.25 17.19
CA GLN A 126 4.67 8.71 17.25
C GLN A 126 4.80 9.67 18.41
N GLU A 127 5.65 9.30 19.37
CA GLU A 127 6.11 10.15 20.46
C GLU A 127 7.59 10.46 20.22
N ASN A 128 8.15 11.45 20.94
CA ASN A 128 9.53 11.91 20.69
C ASN A 128 10.57 10.78 20.78
N GLU A 129 10.35 9.82 21.68
CA GLU A 129 11.32 8.75 22.00
C GLU A 129 10.95 7.38 21.42
N TYR A 130 9.70 7.19 20.99
CA TYR A 130 9.22 5.87 20.56
C TYR A 130 8.08 5.95 19.56
N ILE A 131 7.94 4.88 18.78
CA ILE A 131 6.84 4.66 17.86
C ILE A 131 6.07 3.43 18.34
N SER A 132 4.77 3.58 18.58
CA SER A 132 3.89 2.45 18.90
C SER A 132 3.13 2.01 17.66
N LEU A 133 3.11 0.69 17.44
CA LEU A 133 2.36 0.03 16.38
C LEU A 133 1.23 -0.78 17.02
N ILE A 134 -0.01 -0.42 16.72
CA ILE A 134 -1.20 -0.95 17.37
C ILE A 134 -2.08 -1.62 16.31
N LYS A 135 -2.50 -2.86 16.54
CA LYS A 135 -3.42 -3.64 15.69
C LYS A 135 -4.67 -4.05 16.46
N ASP A 136 -5.17 -3.18 17.32
CA ASP A 136 -6.33 -3.41 18.19
C ASP A 136 -7.57 -3.86 17.40
N LYS A 137 -7.93 -3.18 16.31
CA LYS A 137 -9.08 -3.53 15.46
C LYS A 137 -8.96 -4.93 14.88
N PHE A 138 -7.76 -5.30 14.42
CA PHE A 138 -7.50 -6.63 13.89
C PHE A 138 -7.62 -7.69 15.00
N ILE A 139 -7.05 -7.43 16.17
CA ILE A 139 -7.16 -8.33 17.33
C ILE A 139 -8.63 -8.50 17.73
N SER A 140 -9.38 -7.41 17.87
CA SER A 140 -10.82 -7.45 18.16
C SER A 140 -11.60 -8.25 17.11
N SER A 141 -11.31 -8.05 15.81
CA SER A 141 -11.97 -8.80 14.74
C SER A 141 -11.71 -10.31 14.80
N ILE A 142 -10.50 -10.71 15.23
CA ILE A 142 -10.18 -12.13 15.45
C ILE A 142 -10.92 -12.66 16.68
N LEU A 143 -10.94 -11.90 17.78
CA LEU A 143 -11.65 -12.32 18.99
C LEU A 143 -13.14 -12.51 18.73
N GLU A 144 -13.77 -11.59 18.01
CA GLU A 144 -15.17 -11.69 17.59
C GLU A 144 -15.40 -12.93 16.70
N LYS A 145 -14.57 -13.09 15.66
CA LYS A 145 -14.66 -14.22 14.71
C LYS A 145 -14.64 -15.59 15.39
N PHE A 146 -13.84 -15.76 16.44
CA PHE A 146 -13.73 -17.02 17.17
C PHE A 146 -14.58 -17.08 18.45
N GLY A 147 -15.42 -16.07 18.72
CA GLY A 147 -16.26 -16.00 19.91
C GLY A 147 -15.47 -15.88 21.21
N LEU A 148 -14.27 -15.29 21.16
CA LEU A 148 -13.32 -15.18 22.26
C LEU A 148 -13.34 -13.83 22.97
N GLU A 149 -14.28 -12.93 22.66
CA GLU A 149 -14.36 -11.57 23.23
C GLU A 149 -14.41 -11.54 24.77
N LYS A 150 -15.02 -12.56 25.38
CA LYS A 150 -15.15 -12.72 26.84
C LYS A 150 -14.09 -13.64 27.45
N SER A 151 -13.09 -14.05 26.67
CA SER A 151 -12.01 -14.90 27.17
C SER A 151 -11.17 -14.17 28.20
N ARG A 152 -10.65 -14.92 29.17
CA ARG A 152 -9.75 -14.36 30.19
C ARG A 152 -8.47 -13.86 29.51
N PRO A 153 -8.04 -12.61 29.75
CA PRO A 153 -6.77 -12.13 29.22
C PRO A 153 -5.60 -12.91 29.84
N ALA A 154 -4.58 -13.19 29.03
CA ALA A 154 -3.33 -13.76 29.47
C ALA A 154 -2.24 -12.70 29.41
N ASN A 155 -1.42 -12.60 30.46
CA ASN A 155 -0.32 -11.64 30.53
C ASN A 155 0.90 -12.09 29.72
N ASN A 156 0.99 -13.39 29.44
CA ASN A 156 2.07 -14.02 28.72
C ASN A 156 1.52 -14.73 27.46
N PRO A 157 2.25 -14.65 26.34
CA PRO A 157 1.92 -15.44 25.17
C PRO A 157 2.03 -16.94 25.50
N LEU A 158 1.36 -17.76 24.69
CA LEU A 158 1.48 -19.21 24.77
C LEU A 158 2.96 -19.62 24.62
N PRO A 159 3.48 -20.49 25.49
CA PRO A 159 4.86 -20.94 25.39
C PRO A 159 5.08 -21.70 24.07
N GLY A 160 6.19 -21.41 23.39
CA GLY A 160 6.46 -21.90 22.03
C GLY A 160 6.65 -23.41 21.88
N ASN A 161 6.66 -24.16 22.99
CA ASN A 161 6.86 -25.60 23.05
C ASN A 161 5.55 -26.41 23.19
N ILE A 162 4.38 -25.79 22.98
CA ILE A 162 3.09 -26.51 22.97
C ILE A 162 3.03 -27.41 21.74
N LYS A 163 3.10 -28.74 21.96
CA LYS A 163 3.19 -29.77 20.91
C LYS A 163 1.85 -30.17 20.27
N SER A 164 0.72 -29.61 20.68
CA SER A 164 -0.56 -29.96 20.06
C SER A 164 -1.60 -28.86 20.26
N PHE A 165 -1.84 -28.09 19.20
CA PHE A 165 -3.22 -27.70 18.94
C PHE A 165 -3.85 -28.88 18.22
N GLN A 166 -4.93 -29.44 18.75
CA GLN A 166 -5.79 -30.28 17.93
C GLN A 166 -6.34 -29.36 16.83
N SER A 167 -5.67 -29.33 15.69
CA SER A 167 -6.12 -28.58 14.53
C SER A 167 -7.37 -29.27 14.01
N LEU A 168 -8.53 -28.87 14.52
CA LEU A 168 -9.74 -28.98 13.72
C LEU A 168 -9.50 -28.05 12.53
N PRO A 169 -9.41 -28.57 11.29
CA PRO A 169 -9.19 -27.70 10.14
C PRO A 169 -10.31 -26.67 10.11
N CYS A 170 -9.95 -25.38 10.09
CA CYS A 170 -10.88 -24.34 9.70
C CYS A 170 -11.41 -24.75 8.32
N LYS A 171 -12.71 -25.10 8.25
CA LYS A 171 -13.31 -25.65 7.01
C LYS A 171 -13.18 -24.69 5.84
N GLU A 172 -13.05 -23.39 6.10
CA GLU A 172 -12.81 -22.35 5.11
C GLU A 172 -11.87 -21.29 5.70
N MET A 173 -10.86 -20.89 4.92
CA MET A 173 -10.14 -19.64 5.18
C MET A 173 -11.02 -18.51 4.65
N ASP A 174 -11.61 -17.70 5.55
CA ASP A 174 -12.25 -16.47 5.10
C ASP A 174 -11.23 -15.61 4.35
N PRO A 175 -11.64 -14.92 3.27
CA PRO A 175 -10.80 -13.90 2.65
C PRO A 175 -10.36 -12.89 3.71
N ALA A 176 -9.14 -12.36 3.56
CA ALA A 176 -8.62 -11.37 4.48
C ALA A 176 -9.66 -10.24 4.65
N PRO A 177 -10.01 -9.84 5.89
CA PRO A 177 -11.06 -8.85 6.14
C PRO A 177 -10.70 -7.45 5.61
N PHE A 178 -9.47 -7.27 5.16
CA PHE A 178 -9.01 -6.08 4.48
C PHE A 178 -8.99 -6.36 2.98
N ASN A 179 -10.06 -5.97 2.30
CA ASN A 179 -9.92 -5.58 0.91
C ASN A 179 -8.99 -4.37 0.89
N TYR A 180 -7.80 -4.57 0.32
CA TYR A 180 -6.89 -3.49 -0.05
C TYR A 180 -7.55 -2.58 -1.09
#